data_AF-A0A2S0IDY2-F1
#
_entry.id   AF-A0A2S0IDY2-F1
#
_cell.length_a   1.000
_cell.length_b   1.000
_cell.length_c   1.000
_cell.angle_alpha   90.00
_cell.angle_beta   90.00
_cell.angle_gamma   90.00
#
_symmetry.space_group_name_H-M   'P 1'
#
loop_
_entity.id
_entity.type
_entity.pdbx_description
1 polymer ?
#
loop_
_entity_poly.entity_id
_entity_poly.type
_entity_poly.pdbx_seq_one_letter_code
_entity_poly.pdbx_strand_id
1 'polypeptide(L)'
;MADCLHMFRGYRVPPETVEQVKQAIIDTRGRVNLDELRAIVRPAMKAVDPWSSTSRADAAACAVDSFLFDAARAGLVTRHMNGWKFPAWWRVKKQPGAACR
;
A
#
# COMPACT_ATOMS: atom_id res chain seq x y z
N MET A 1 15.70 -7.47 -13.61
CA MET A 1 14.32 -7.90 -13.95
C MET A 1 13.37 -7.52 -12.81
N ALA A 2 13.12 -6.21 -12.61
CA ALA A 2 12.21 -5.71 -11.56
C ALA A 2 10.93 -5.09 -12.14
N ASP A 3 10.92 -4.73 -13.43
CA ASP A 3 9.86 -3.96 -14.08
C ASP A 3 8.51 -4.67 -14.25
N CYS A 4 8.45 -6.00 -14.09
CA CYS A 4 7.25 -6.81 -14.33
C CYS A 4 6.41 -7.11 -13.07
N LEU A 5 6.92 -6.80 -11.87
CA LEU A 5 6.32 -7.29 -10.61
C LEU A 5 5.05 -6.53 -10.17
N HIS A 6 4.70 -5.41 -10.82
CA HIS A 6 3.58 -4.56 -10.43
C HIS A 6 2.57 -4.35 -11.57
N MET A 7 2.26 -5.43 -12.28
CA MET A 7 1.17 -5.46 -13.26
C MET A 7 -0.11 -5.97 -12.62
N PHE A 8 -1.17 -5.17 -12.70
CA PHE A 8 -2.50 -5.48 -12.17
C PHE A 8 -3.55 -5.21 -13.25
N ARG A 9 -4.26 -6.25 -13.68
CA ARG A 9 -5.37 -6.15 -14.66
C ARG A 9 -5.02 -5.38 -15.94
N GLY A 10 -3.80 -5.58 -16.46
CA GLY A 10 -3.31 -4.87 -17.66
C GLY A 10 -2.85 -3.43 -17.43
N TYR A 11 -2.73 -3.01 -16.16
CA TYR A 11 -2.08 -1.76 -15.78
C TYR A 11 -0.77 -2.03 -15.09
N ARG A 12 0.24 -1.23 -15.41
CA ARG A 12 1.53 -1.20 -14.74
C ARG A 12 1.57 -0.07 -13.73
N VAL A 13 1.95 -0.39 -12.50
CA VAL A 13 2.24 0.61 -11.47
C VAL A 13 3.72 0.95 -11.54
N PRO A 14 4.09 2.24 -11.68
CA PRO A 14 5.49 2.66 -11.63
C PRO A 14 6.13 2.35 -10.28
N PRO A 15 7.42 1.98 -10.25
CA PRO A 15 8.10 1.67 -9.00
C PRO A 15 8.12 2.87 -8.04
N GLU A 16 8.22 4.12 -8.54
CA GLU A 16 8.14 5.31 -7.68
C GLU A 16 6.83 5.37 -6.88
N THR A 17 5.71 4.97 -7.50
CA THR A 17 4.40 4.96 -6.84
C THR A 17 4.33 3.86 -5.79
N VAL A 18 4.98 2.72 -6.02
CA VAL A 18 5.03 1.64 -5.02
C VAL A 18 5.78 2.08 -3.77
N GLU A 19 6.90 2.79 -3.94
CA GLU A 19 7.65 3.34 -2.82
C GLU A 19 6.83 4.40 -2.06
N GLN A 20 6.12 5.28 -2.77
CA GLN A 20 5.21 6.24 -2.16
C GLN A 20 4.10 5.57 -1.34
N VAL A 21 3.48 4.51 -1.87
CA VAL A 21 2.45 3.75 -1.15
C VAL A 21 3.02 3.07 0.10
N LYS A 22 4.21 2.46 -0.01
CA LYS A 22 4.89 1.87 1.15
C LYS A 22 5.21 2.94 2.21
N GLN A 23 5.69 4.10 1.79
CA GLN A 23 5.98 5.20 2.70
C GLN A 23 4.70 5.74 3.36
N ALA A 24 3.60 5.87 2.62
CA ALA A 24 2.30 6.26 3.15
C ALA A 24 1.79 5.26 4.19
N ILE A 25 1.96 3.96 3.94
CA ILE A 25 1.66 2.91 4.93
C ILE A 25 2.52 3.09 6.19
N ILE A 26 3.82 3.38 6.07
CA ILE A 26 4.70 3.57 7.23
C ILE A 26 4.37 4.86 8.02
N ASP A 27 3.97 5.92 7.33
CA ASP A 27 3.66 7.21 7.93
C ASP A 27 2.31 7.21 8.65
N THR A 28 1.33 6.48 8.11
CA THR A 28 -0.03 6.41 8.65
C THR A 28 -0.02 5.97 10.12
N ARG A 29 -0.42 6.86 11.02
CA ARG A 29 -0.60 6.53 12.44
C ARG A 29 -1.98 5.95 12.69
N GLY A 30 -2.12 4.62 12.64
CA GLY A 30 -3.30 3.92 13.19
C GLY A 30 -4.04 3.00 12.23
N ARG A 31 -5.02 3.52 11.48
CA ARG A 31 -5.79 2.74 10.49
C ARG A 31 -5.35 3.17 9.10
N VAL A 32 -5.07 2.19 8.24
CA VAL A 32 -4.72 2.48 6.84
C VAL A 32 -5.98 2.93 6.09
N ASN A 33 -5.94 4.12 5.51
CA ASN A 33 -7.02 4.62 4.67
C ASN A 33 -6.88 4.07 3.25
N LEU A 34 -7.76 3.12 2.88
CA LEU A 34 -7.72 2.46 1.58
C LEU A 34 -8.01 3.41 0.42
N ASP A 35 -8.89 4.40 0.63
CA ASP A 35 -9.26 5.35 -0.41
C ASP A 35 -8.13 6.34 -0.72
N GLU A 36 -7.38 6.77 0.30
CA GLU A 36 -6.16 7.57 0.10
C GLU A 36 -5.11 6.81 -0.70
N LEU A 37 -4.85 5.54 -0.36
CA LEU A 37 -3.89 4.72 -1.11
C LEU A 37 -4.34 4.50 -2.56
N ARG A 38 -5.65 4.27 -2.79
CA ARG A 38 -6.20 4.15 -4.15
C ARG A 38 -6.08 5.45 -4.93
N ALA A 39 -6.27 6.60 -4.29
CA ALA A 39 -6.14 7.91 -4.90
C ALA A 39 -4.70 8.20 -5.35
N ILE A 40 -3.69 7.68 -4.65
CA ILE A 40 -2.27 7.77 -5.04
C ILE A 40 -1.96 6.86 -6.23
N VAL A 41 -2.42 5.60 -6.18
CA VAL A 41 -2.08 4.59 -7.21
C VAL A 41 -2.79 4.86 -8.53
N ARG A 42 -4.10 5.17 -8.49
CA ARG A 42 -4.95 5.30 -9.68
C ARG A 42 -4.39 6.23 -10.76
N PRO A 43 -3.96 7.48 -10.49
CA PRO A 43 -3.45 8.36 -11.54
C PRO A 43 -2.11 7.91 -12.11
N ALA A 44 -1.29 7.20 -11.32
CA ALA A 44 0.04 6.75 -11.75
C ALA A 44 0.01 5.47 -12.59
N MET A 45 -1.11 4.74 -12.61
CA MET A 45 -1.24 3.51 -13.38
C MET A 45 -1.14 3.76 -14.89
N LYS A 46 -0.17 3.09 -15.53
CA LYS A 46 0.01 3.10 -16.98
C LYS A 46 -0.70 1.91 -17.59
N ALA A 47 -1.62 2.13 -18.52
CA ALA A 47 -2.24 1.03 -19.26
C ALA A 47 -1.19 0.34 -20.14
N VAL A 48 -1.21 -0.98 -20.16
CA VAL A 48 -0.36 -1.78 -21.04
C VAL A 48 -1.28 -2.39 -22.10
N ASP A 49 -1.21 -1.85 -23.32
CA ASP A 49 -1.97 -2.35 -24.47
C ASP A 49 -1.36 -3.65 -25.00
N PRO A 50 -2.14 -4.69 -25.37
CA PRO A 50 -3.61 -4.78 -25.40
C PRO A 50 -4.25 -5.41 -24.14
N TRP A 51 -3.53 -5.47 -23.01
CA TRP A 51 -3.93 -6.28 -21.86
C TRP A 51 -4.88 -5.59 -20.86
N SER A 52 -5.22 -4.31 -21.04
CA SER A 52 -6.15 -3.61 -20.15
C SER A 52 -7.58 -4.14 -20.29
N SER A 53 -7.95 -5.10 -19.44
CA SER A 53 -9.25 -5.78 -19.48
C SER A 53 -10.32 -5.17 -18.59
N THR A 54 -10.00 -4.13 -17.82
CA THR A 54 -10.80 -3.68 -16.66
C THR A 54 -10.61 -2.17 -16.41
N SER A 55 -11.46 -1.56 -15.58
CA SER A 55 -11.32 -0.16 -15.19
C SER A 55 -10.03 0.08 -14.38
N ARG A 56 -9.45 1.27 -14.53
CA ARG A 56 -8.28 1.72 -13.75
C ARG A 56 -8.55 1.75 -12.23
N ALA A 57 -9.82 1.92 -11.83
CA ALA A 57 -10.21 1.95 -10.42
C ALA A 57 -10.12 0.56 -9.79
N ASP A 58 -10.62 -0.47 -10.47
CA ASP A 58 -10.53 -1.86 -9.98
C ASP A 58 -9.08 -2.35 -9.99
N ALA A 59 -8.31 -1.99 -11.02
CA ALA A 59 -6.89 -2.31 -11.09
C ALA A 59 -6.12 -1.68 -9.91
N ALA A 60 -6.44 -0.43 -9.56
CA ALA A 60 -5.85 0.24 -8.39
C ALA A 60 -6.27 -0.43 -7.07
N ALA A 61 -7.52 -0.89 -6.95
CA ALA A 61 -7.98 -1.64 -5.78
C ALA A 61 -7.21 -2.95 -5.61
N CYS A 62 -6.98 -3.72 -6.69
CA CYS A 62 -6.16 -4.94 -6.66
C CYS A 62 -4.71 -4.64 -6.30
N ALA A 63 -4.13 -3.56 -6.83
CA ALA A 63 -2.76 -3.17 -6.51
C ALA A 63 -2.60 -2.83 -5.02
N VAL A 64 -3.51 -2.03 -4.47
CA VAL A 64 -3.50 -1.66 -3.04
C VAL A 64 -3.66 -2.88 -2.14
N ASP A 65 -4.55 -3.81 -2.49
CA ASP A 65 -4.72 -5.06 -1.72
C ASP A 65 -3.44 -5.89 -1.69
N SER A 66 -2.78 -6.05 -2.84
CA SER A 66 -1.48 -6.73 -2.95
C SER A 66 -0.40 -6.04 -2.11
N PHE A 67 -0.31 -4.70 -2.14
CA PHE A 67 0.66 -3.97 -1.35
C PHE A 67 0.42 -4.10 0.16
N LEU A 68 -0.84 -4.15 0.58
CA LEU A 68 -1.19 -4.37 1.99
C LEU A 68 -0.91 -5.79 2.43
N PHE A 69 -1.12 -6.78 1.55
CA PHE A 69 -0.72 -8.15 1.80
C PHE A 69 0.80 -8.27 1.99
N ASP A 70 1.60 -7.63 1.11
CA ASP A 70 3.06 -7.60 1.26
C ASP A 70 3.50 -6.87 2.53
N ALA A 71 2.87 -5.73 2.85
CA ALA A 71 3.13 -5.00 4.08
C ALA A 71 2.78 -5.82 5.33
N ALA A 72 1.73 -6.64 5.26
CA ALA A 72 1.34 -7.53 6.35
C ALA A 72 2.28 -8.73 6.48
N ARG A 73 2.73 -9.30 5.37
CA ARG A 73 3.79 -10.33 5.37
C ARG A 73 5.09 -9.79 5.96
N ALA A 74 5.42 -8.52 5.72
CA ALA A 74 6.55 -7.83 6.33
C ALA A 74 6.32 -7.43 7.80
N GLY A 75 5.15 -7.72 8.37
CA GLY A 75 4.80 -7.39 9.76
C GLY A 75 4.55 -5.90 10.00
N LEU A 76 4.44 -5.08 8.95
CA LEU A 76 4.14 -3.65 9.05
C LEU A 76 2.68 -3.43 9.47
N VAL A 77 1.77 -4.24 8.94
CA VAL A 77 0.33 -4.10 9.15
C VAL A 77 -0.28 -5.46 9.51
N THR A 78 -1.39 -5.47 10.21
CA THR A 78 -2.15 -6.67 10.57
C THR A 78 -3.57 -6.52 10.05
N ARG A 79 -4.09 -7.57 9.41
CA ARG A 79 -5.49 -7.62 8.98
C ARG A 79 -6.37 -7.91 10.19
N HIS A 80 -7.25 -7.00 10.54
CA HIS A 80 -8.31 -7.21 11.53
C HIS A 80 -9.65 -7.33 10.80
N MET A 81 -10.64 -8.04 11.37
CA MET A 81 -11.89 -8.48 10.71
C MET A 81 -12.53 -7.50 9.69
N ASN A 82 -12.45 -6.18 9.90
CA ASN A 82 -13.02 -5.15 9.01
C ASN A 82 -12.01 -4.07 8.53
N GLY A 83 -10.70 -4.31 8.60
CA GLY A 83 -9.70 -3.34 8.12
C GLY A 83 -8.24 -3.64 8.50
N TRP A 84 -7.32 -2.88 7.91
CA TRP A 84 -5.89 -3.00 8.12
C TRP A 84 -5.42 -2.08 9.26
N LYS A 85 -4.79 -2.66 10.29
CA LYS A 85 -4.34 -1.96 11.51
C LYS A 85 -2.87 -2.29 11.79
N PHE A 86 -2.10 -1.33 12.33
CA PHE A 86 -0.74 -1.63 12.79
C PHE A 86 -0.74 -2.58 14.00
N PRO A 87 0.25 -3.49 14.11
CA PRO A 87 0.44 -4.30 15.31
C PRO A 87 0.64 -3.43 16.55
N ALA A 88 0.16 -3.91 17.71
CA ALA A 88 0.24 -3.17 18.97
C ALA A 88 1.69 -2.82 19.39
N TRP A 89 2.66 -3.70 19.10
CA TRP A 89 4.08 -3.51 19.42
C TRP A 89 4.76 -2.43 18.56
N TRP A 90 4.19 -2.07 17.40
CA TRP A 90 4.69 -0.99 16.56
C TRP A 90 4.52 0.39 17.21
N ARG A 91 3.54 0.55 18.12
CA ARG A 91 3.34 1.79 18.88
C ARG A 91 4.48 2.08 19.86
N VAL A 92 5.16 1.04 20.36
CA VAL A 92 6.19 1.16 21.39
C VAL A 92 7.50 1.70 20.81
N LYS A 93 7.82 1.40 19.54
CA LYS A 93 9.05 1.87 18.89
C LYS A 93 9.06 3.38 18.54
N LYS A 94 7.91 4.06 18.59
CA LYS A 94 7.77 5.50 18.34
C LYS A 94 7.42 6.28 19.62
N GLN A 95 7.92 5.90 20.79
CA GLN A 95 8.09 6.87 21.88
C GLN A 95 9.41 7.61 21.66
N PRO A 96 9.42 8.86 21.12
CA PRO A 96 10.57 9.72 21.29
C PRO A 96 10.61 10.07 22.78
N GLY A 97 11.54 9.46 23.51
CA GLY A 97 11.88 9.82 24.89
C GLY A 97 10.69 9.91 25.84
N ALA A 98 10.49 8.87 26.66
CA ALA A 98 10.10 9.16 28.03
C ALA A 98 11.17 10.13 28.57
N ALA A 99 10.84 11.42 28.64
CA ALA A 99 11.67 12.38 29.35
C ALA A 99 11.73 11.87 30.79
N CYS A 100 12.89 11.35 31.19
CA CYS A 100 13.21 11.23 32.60
C CYS A 100 13.28 12.65 33.15
N ARG A 101 12.19 13.09 33.78
CA ARG A 101 12.19 13.95 34.96
C ARG A 101 10.81 13.97 35.59
#